data_AF-X0VET3-F1
#
_entry.id   AF-X0VET3-F1
#
_cell.length_a   1.000
_cell.length_b   1.000
_cell.length_c   1.000
_cell.angle_alpha   90.00
_cell.angle_beta   90.00
_cell.angle_gamma   90.00
#
_symmetry.space_group_name_H-M   'P 1'
#
loop_
_entity.id
_entity.type
_entity.pdbx_description
1 polymer ?
#
loop_
_entity_poly.entity_id
_entity_poly.type
_entity_poly.pdbx_seq_one_letter_code
_entity_poly.pdbx_strand_id
1 'polypeptide(L)'
;MPMGEGFWIHSRSERWVPVYEHLSAVMEDPRTYGLSDIQVRQKRGETAEDHRERVLIAMMKKGWIRARSHQGYTVFEYWKLNRRVADAIFMFIVDVLGAGSAATYQMNEISTNRGFGVNAQDFYQQVEQQIAGTGDDAETAGGETIYLLGRAMGQGH
;
A
#
# COMPACT_ATOMS: atom_id res chain seq x y z
N MET A 1 -2.38 -16.64 4.12
CA MET A 1 -1.52 -16.04 5.16
C MET A 1 -2.30 -16.03 6.46
N PRO A 2 -1.82 -16.60 7.58
CA PRO A 2 -2.39 -16.38 8.91
C PRO A 2 -2.49 -14.89 9.26
N MET A 3 -3.39 -14.56 10.19
CA MET A 3 -3.56 -13.19 10.70
C MET A 3 -2.24 -12.65 11.25
N GLY A 4 -1.83 -11.47 10.79
CA GLY A 4 -0.56 -10.82 11.17
C GLY A 4 0.44 -10.79 10.03
N GLU A 5 0.48 -11.86 9.22
CA GLU A 5 1.36 -11.95 8.06
C GLU A 5 0.95 -11.00 6.94
N GLY A 6 1.96 -10.35 6.35
CA GLY A 6 1.75 -9.42 5.26
C GLY A 6 3.06 -8.81 4.77
N PHE A 7 2.92 -7.66 4.11
CA PHE A 7 4.04 -6.95 3.52
C PHE A 7 3.92 -5.46 3.80
N TRP A 8 5.08 -4.83 4.00
CA TRP A 8 5.24 -3.40 3.82
C TRP A 8 5.77 -3.12 2.42
N ILE A 9 5.09 -2.29 1.66
CA ILE A 9 5.49 -1.90 0.29
C ILE A 9 5.80 -0.40 0.29
N HIS A 10 6.96 0.01 -0.19
CA HIS A 10 7.34 1.42 -0.24
C HIS A 10 7.10 2.01 -1.64
N SER A 11 6.24 3.02 -1.71
CA SER A 11 5.76 3.64 -2.95
C SER A 11 6.81 4.32 -3.84
N ARG A 12 8.07 4.44 -3.40
CA ARG A 12 9.13 5.16 -4.13
C ARG A 12 10.36 4.33 -4.47
N SER A 13 10.60 3.20 -3.81
CA SER A 13 11.90 2.55 -3.85
C SER A 13 11.84 1.09 -4.30
N GLU A 14 10.71 0.67 -4.90
CA GLU A 14 10.45 -0.72 -5.31
C GLU A 14 10.75 -1.74 -4.20
N ARG A 15 10.72 -1.30 -2.94
CA ARG A 15 11.09 -2.10 -1.79
C ARG A 15 9.83 -2.68 -1.18
N TRP A 16 9.79 -3.99 -1.00
CA TRP A 16 8.83 -4.66 -0.15
C TRP A 16 9.54 -5.48 0.93
N VAL A 17 8.91 -5.57 2.11
CA VAL A 17 9.43 -6.29 3.27
C VAL A 17 8.34 -7.25 3.76
N PRO A 18 8.56 -8.58 3.74
CA PRO A 18 7.64 -9.52 4.36
C PRO A 18 7.69 -9.36 5.89
N VAL A 19 6.54 -9.36 6.53
CA VAL A 19 6.42 -9.19 7.99
C VAL A 19 5.42 -10.17 8.58
N TYR A 20 5.72 -10.66 9.78
CA TYR A 20 4.80 -11.51 10.54
C TYR A 20 3.84 -10.70 11.43
N GLU A 21 4.29 -9.54 11.93
CA GLU A 21 3.45 -8.61 12.66
C GLU A 21 3.89 -7.19 12.32
N HIS A 22 2.97 -6.41 11.77
CA HIS A 22 3.28 -5.14 11.13
C HIS A 22 3.82 -4.08 12.09
N LEU A 23 3.31 -4.01 13.32
CA LEU A 23 3.82 -3.05 14.30
C LEU A 23 5.19 -3.50 14.82
N SER A 24 5.33 -4.77 15.19
CA SER A 24 6.55 -5.33 15.77
C SER A 24 7.75 -5.15 14.84
N ALA A 25 7.57 -5.44 13.55
CA ALA A 25 8.62 -5.22 12.54
C ALA A 25 9.10 -3.77 12.47
N VAL A 26 8.24 -2.81 12.80
CA VAL A 26 8.54 -1.36 12.77
C VAL A 26 9.20 -0.93 14.07
N MET A 27 8.80 -1.53 15.19
CA MET A 27 9.38 -1.25 16.50
C MET A 27 10.81 -1.80 16.61
N GLU A 28 11.16 -2.87 15.88
CA GLU A 28 12.51 -3.43 15.81
C GLU A 28 13.51 -2.49 15.13
N ASP A 29 13.12 -1.83 14.03
CA ASP A 29 13.94 -0.82 13.35
C ASP A 29 13.08 0.31 12.75
N PRO A 30 12.69 1.32 13.54
CA PRO A 30 11.82 2.41 13.08
C PRO A 30 12.42 3.23 11.93
N ARG A 31 13.76 3.33 11.88
CA ARG A 31 14.48 4.18 10.94
C ARG A 31 14.40 3.65 9.52
N THR A 32 14.42 2.33 9.36
CA THR A 32 14.14 1.67 8.07
C THR A 32 12.83 2.15 7.46
N TYR A 33 11.84 2.47 8.30
CA TYR A 33 10.52 2.93 7.88
C TYR A 33 10.37 4.47 7.87
N GLY A 34 11.47 5.21 8.08
CA GLY A 34 11.48 6.67 8.07
C GLY A 34 10.86 7.30 9.33
N LEU A 35 10.79 6.55 10.43
CA LEU A 35 10.34 7.03 11.73
C LEU A 35 11.53 7.23 12.67
N SER A 36 11.42 8.23 13.55
CA SER A 36 12.34 8.40 14.67
C SER A 36 11.85 7.67 15.92
N ASP A 37 12.78 7.41 16.85
CA ASP A 37 12.50 6.75 18.12
C ASP A 37 11.44 7.50 18.95
N ILE A 38 11.41 8.84 18.82
CA ILE A 38 10.40 9.70 19.47
C ILE A 38 9.02 9.46 18.87
N GLN A 39 8.91 9.25 17.56
CA GLN A 39 7.62 9.03 16.90
C GLN A 39 7.01 7.68 17.25
N VAL A 40 7.83 6.65 17.54
CA VAL A 40 7.33 5.32 17.91
C VAL A 40 7.16 5.13 19.41
N ARG A 41 7.63 6.06 20.25
CA ARG A 41 7.42 5.98 21.70
C ARG A 41 5.93 6.09 22.04
N GLN A 42 5.44 5.20 22.91
CA GLN A 42 4.09 5.27 23.46
C GLN A 42 3.97 6.53 24.34
N LYS A 43 2.88 7.28 24.15
CA LYS A 43 2.61 8.47 24.95
C LYS A 43 1.93 8.09 26.27
N ARG A 44 2.11 8.91 27.30
CA ARG A 44 1.46 8.69 28.59
C ARG A 44 -0.06 8.75 28.42
N GLY A 45 -0.77 7.72 28.89
CA GLY A 45 -2.23 7.62 28.80
C GLY A 45 -2.76 7.12 27.45
N GLU A 46 -1.89 6.83 26.48
CA GLU A 46 -2.26 6.26 25.19
C GLU A 46 -2.52 4.76 25.34
N THR A 47 -3.66 4.27 24.82
CA THR A 47 -3.92 2.82 24.82
C THR A 47 -2.98 2.10 23.84
N ALA A 48 -2.84 0.79 23.98
CA ALA A 48 -2.01 0.01 23.04
C ALA A 48 -2.57 0.06 21.60
N GLU A 49 -3.89 0.16 21.45
CA GLU A 49 -4.56 0.27 20.15
C GLU A 49 -4.32 1.64 19.51
N ASP A 50 -4.49 2.73 20.26
CA ASP A 50 -4.21 4.09 19.79
C ASP A 50 -2.74 4.24 19.35
N HIS A 51 -1.83 3.68 20.16
CA HIS A 51 -0.40 3.70 19.86
C HIS A 51 -0.09 2.95 18.56
N ARG A 52 -0.65 1.75 18.42
CA ARG A 52 -0.52 0.92 17.22
C ARG A 52 -1.02 1.66 15.99
N GLU A 53 -2.25 2.17 16.03
CA GLU A 53 -2.86 2.88 14.90
C GLU A 53 -2.01 4.10 14.51
N ARG A 54 -1.62 4.93 15.50
CA ARG A 54 -0.82 6.12 15.26
C ARG A 54 0.52 5.81 14.57
N VAL A 55 1.23 4.77 15.00
CA VAL A 55 2.53 4.40 14.42
C VAL A 55 2.36 3.91 12.97
N LEU A 56 1.36 3.06 12.73
CA LEU A 56 1.10 2.53 11.39
C LEU A 56 0.66 3.64 10.43
N ILE A 57 -0.19 4.56 10.87
CA ILE A 57 -0.56 5.75 10.08
C ILE A 57 0.66 6.63 9.80
N ALA A 58 1.53 6.82 10.79
CA ALA A 58 2.75 7.61 10.60
C ALA A 58 3.65 7.01 9.51
N MET A 59 3.75 5.68 9.43
CA MET A 59 4.45 5.02 8.33
C MET A 59 3.78 5.24 6.97
N MET A 60 2.46 5.12 6.91
CA MET A 60 1.75 5.31 5.65
C MET A 60 1.95 6.73 5.10
N LYS A 61 2.04 7.72 5.99
CA LYS A 61 2.42 9.10 5.63
C LYS A 61 3.85 9.22 5.10
N LYS A 62 4.73 8.26 5.38
CA LYS A 62 6.08 8.16 4.80
C LYS A 62 6.12 7.43 3.47
N GLY A 63 4.96 7.01 2.93
CA GLY A 63 4.85 6.34 1.64
C GLY A 63 4.87 4.81 1.72
N TRP A 64 4.75 4.24 2.92
CA TRP A 64 4.56 2.81 3.11
C TRP A 64 3.09 2.41 2.90
N ILE A 65 2.89 1.21 2.37
CA ILE A 65 1.60 0.62 2.08
C ILE A 65 1.57 -0.72 2.79
N ARG A 66 0.51 -0.95 3.58
CA ARG A 66 0.32 -2.20 4.29
C ARG A 66 -0.46 -3.17 3.43
N ALA A 67 0.12 -4.31 3.07
CA ALA A 67 -0.58 -5.40 2.40
C ALA A 67 -0.81 -6.54 3.39
N ARG A 68 -2.07 -6.94 3.61
CA ARG A 68 -2.41 -8.04 4.53
C ARG A 68 -3.49 -8.94 3.95
N SER A 69 -3.45 -10.23 4.27
CA SER A 69 -4.54 -11.14 3.95
C SER A 69 -5.73 -10.91 4.89
N HIS A 70 -6.94 -10.87 4.33
CA HIS A 70 -8.18 -10.79 5.10
C HIS A 70 -9.26 -11.60 4.38
N GLN A 71 -9.81 -12.62 5.04
CA GLN A 71 -10.99 -13.38 4.58
C GLN A 71 -10.95 -13.81 3.09
N GLY A 72 -9.79 -14.24 2.60
CA GLY A 72 -9.63 -14.75 1.23
C GLY A 72 -9.27 -13.70 0.17
N TYR A 73 -9.12 -12.43 0.54
CA TYR A 73 -8.60 -11.38 -0.34
C TYR A 73 -7.40 -10.66 0.31
N THR A 74 -6.67 -9.89 -0.48
CA THR A 74 -5.57 -9.04 0.00
C THR A 74 -6.05 -7.61 0.12
N VAL A 75 -5.83 -7.02 1.29
CA VAL A 75 -6.15 -5.64 1.62
C VAL A 75 -4.87 -4.81 1.53
N PHE A 76 -4.90 -3.75 0.73
CA PHE A 76 -3.87 -2.72 0.67
C PHE A 76 -4.37 -1.48 1.40
N GLU A 77 -3.68 -1.09 2.47
CA GLU A 77 -3.97 0.12 3.21
C GLU A 77 -2.87 1.15 3.01
N TYR A 78 -3.28 2.37 2.72
CA TYR A 78 -2.39 3.47 2.36
C TYR A 78 -2.92 4.80 2.88
N TRP A 79 -2.06 5.82 2.95
CA TRP A 79 -2.46 7.13 3.47
C TRP A 79 -3.39 7.87 2.52
N LYS A 80 -2.95 8.08 1.28
CA LYS A 80 -3.68 8.81 0.23
C LYS A 80 -3.41 8.17 -1.13
N LEU A 81 -4.44 7.92 -1.91
CA LEU A 81 -4.30 7.35 -3.24
C LEU A 81 -3.67 8.38 -4.18
N ASN A 82 -2.70 7.94 -4.96
CA ASN A 82 -2.11 8.69 -6.07
C ASN A 82 -1.48 7.68 -7.03
N ARG A 83 -1.01 8.17 -8.18
CA ARG A 83 -0.42 7.29 -9.20
C ARG A 83 0.75 6.45 -8.70
N ARG A 84 1.62 7.02 -7.85
CA ARG A 84 2.79 6.29 -7.32
C ARG A 84 2.39 5.15 -6.39
N VAL A 85 1.39 5.38 -5.54
CA VAL A 85 0.83 4.33 -4.67
C VAL A 85 0.20 3.22 -5.52
N ALA A 86 -0.55 3.61 -6.56
CA ALA A 86 -1.16 2.67 -7.50
C ALA A 86 -0.11 1.80 -8.20
N ASP A 87 0.93 2.41 -8.76
CA ASP A 87 2.00 1.71 -9.47
C ASP A 87 2.74 0.73 -8.55
N ALA A 88 3.07 1.14 -7.32
CA ALA A 88 3.74 0.28 -6.36
C ALA A 88 2.89 -0.96 -5.97
N ILE A 89 1.58 -0.77 -5.82
CA ILE A 89 0.65 -1.88 -5.53
C ILE A 89 0.54 -2.80 -6.73
N PHE A 90 0.38 -2.24 -7.93
CA PHE A 90 0.26 -3.04 -9.15
C PHE A 90 1.52 -3.88 -9.40
N MET A 91 2.70 -3.29 -9.29
CA MET A 91 3.97 -4.01 -9.41
C MET A 91 4.07 -5.13 -8.36
N PHE A 92 3.69 -4.87 -7.12
CA PHE A 92 3.67 -5.91 -6.08
C PHE A 92 2.69 -7.04 -6.40
N ILE A 93 1.50 -6.73 -6.94
CA ILE A 93 0.53 -7.75 -7.36
C ILE A 93 1.11 -8.66 -8.45
N VAL A 94 1.77 -8.07 -9.45
CA VAL A 94 2.35 -8.81 -10.57
C VAL A 94 3.56 -9.63 -10.12
N ASP A 95 4.51 -9.00 -9.43
CA ASP A 95 5.83 -9.58 -9.16
C ASP A 95 5.83 -10.53 -7.94
N VAL A 96 4.97 -10.27 -6.95
CA VAL A 96 4.98 -11.00 -5.67
C VAL A 96 3.77 -11.91 -5.52
N LEU A 97 2.58 -11.44 -5.89
CA LEU A 97 1.36 -12.24 -5.74
C LEU A 97 1.10 -13.17 -6.93
N GLY A 98 1.69 -12.89 -8.10
CA GLY A 98 1.54 -13.71 -9.31
C GLY A 98 0.07 -13.90 -9.72
N ALA A 99 -0.76 -12.90 -9.46
CA ALA A 99 -2.19 -13.09 -9.46
C ALA A 99 -2.81 -13.15 -10.87
N GLY A 100 -3.76 -14.07 -11.04
CA GLY A 100 -4.57 -14.17 -12.25
C GLY A 100 -5.58 -13.03 -12.38
N SER A 101 -6.10 -12.83 -13.58
CA SER A 101 -7.07 -11.77 -13.93
C SER A 101 -8.34 -11.76 -13.06
N ALA A 102 -8.74 -12.90 -12.49
CA ALA A 102 -9.93 -13.00 -11.64
C ALA A 102 -9.72 -12.57 -10.17
N ALA A 103 -8.49 -12.26 -9.74
CA ALA A 103 -8.22 -11.89 -8.35
C ALA A 103 -8.81 -10.52 -7.99
N THR A 104 -9.42 -10.44 -6.80
CA THR A 104 -9.98 -9.20 -6.25
C THR A 104 -9.19 -8.77 -5.02
N TYR A 105 -8.91 -7.47 -4.96
CA TYR A 105 -8.20 -6.78 -3.90
C TYR A 105 -9.08 -5.74 -3.25
N GLN A 106 -8.75 -5.38 -2.02
CA GLN A 106 -9.40 -4.28 -1.31
C GLN A 106 -8.40 -3.14 -1.14
N MET A 107 -8.74 -1.95 -1.62
CA MET A 107 -7.95 -0.74 -1.48
C MET A 107 -8.58 0.13 -0.39
N ASN A 108 -7.82 0.45 0.65
CA ASN A 108 -8.30 1.19 1.81
C ASN A 108 -7.46 2.45 2.03
N GLU A 109 -8.08 3.61 1.80
CA GLU A 109 -7.47 4.90 2.07
C GLU A 109 -7.77 5.34 3.50
N ILE A 110 -6.71 5.44 4.30
CA ILE A 110 -6.84 5.78 5.72
C ILE A 110 -7.17 7.27 5.91
N SER A 111 -6.69 8.17 5.05
CA SER A 111 -6.94 9.61 5.25
C SER A 111 -8.41 10.01 5.11
N THR A 112 -9.18 9.25 4.33
CA THR A 112 -10.62 9.47 4.11
C THR A 112 -11.50 8.38 4.71
N ASN A 113 -10.90 7.35 5.32
CA ASN A 113 -11.58 6.15 5.81
C ASN A 113 -12.51 5.53 4.77
N ARG A 114 -12.05 5.47 3.51
CA ARG A 114 -12.79 4.91 2.38
C ARG A 114 -12.11 3.65 1.87
N GLY A 115 -12.91 2.70 1.42
CA GLY A 115 -12.41 1.49 0.80
C GLY A 115 -13.20 1.12 -0.45
N PHE A 116 -12.52 0.53 -1.43
CA PHE A 116 -13.15 -0.02 -2.63
C PHE A 116 -12.46 -1.30 -3.06
N GLY A 117 -13.25 -2.22 -3.63
CA GLY A 117 -12.74 -3.45 -4.23
C GLY A 117 -12.20 -3.18 -5.63
N VAL A 118 -11.14 -3.87 -6.02
CA VAL A 118 -10.53 -3.75 -7.35
C VAL A 118 -10.14 -5.11 -7.88
N ASN A 119 -10.44 -5.35 -9.15
CA ASN A 119 -10.01 -6.55 -9.85
C ASN A 119 -8.62 -6.33 -10.48
N ALA A 120 -7.79 -7.38 -10.51
CA ALA A 120 -6.45 -7.34 -11.08
C ALA A 120 -6.43 -6.86 -12.55
N GLN A 121 -7.38 -7.31 -13.37
CA GLN A 121 -7.47 -7.00 -14.80
C GLN A 121 -7.80 -5.53 -15.06
N ASP A 122 -8.68 -4.95 -14.24
CA ASP A 122 -9.19 -3.58 -14.42
C ASP A 122 -8.54 -2.57 -13.44
N PHE A 123 -7.43 -2.97 -12.80
CA PHE A 123 -6.83 -2.23 -11.68
C PHE A 123 -6.63 -0.74 -12.00
N TYR A 124 -5.94 -0.43 -13.10
CA TYR A 124 -5.63 0.96 -13.44
C TYR A 124 -6.87 1.77 -13.80
N GLN A 125 -7.82 1.20 -14.54
CA GLN A 125 -9.05 1.90 -14.91
C GLN A 125 -9.86 2.28 -13.66
N GLN A 126 -10.00 1.36 -12.71
CA GLN A 126 -10.75 1.60 -11.48
C GLN A 126 -10.01 2.59 -10.57
N VAL A 127 -8.70 2.46 -10.43
CA VAL A 127 -7.89 3.36 -9.60
C VAL A 127 -7.83 4.78 -10.17
N GLU A 128 -7.72 4.95 -11.49
CA GLU A 128 -7.74 6.26 -12.13
C GLU A 128 -9.09 6.98 -11.92
N GLN A 129 -10.21 6.26 -11.99
CA GLN A 129 -11.52 6.83 -11.67
C GLN A 129 -11.61 7.31 -10.22
N GLN A 130 -11.02 6.57 -9.28
CA GLN A 130 -10.97 6.99 -7.88
C GLN A 130 -10.08 8.23 -7.69
N ILE A 131 -8.91 8.29 -8.34
CA ILE A 131 -8.04 9.47 -8.30
C ILE A 131 -8.76 10.70 -8.88
N ALA A 132 -9.32 10.59 -10.08
CA ALA A 132 -10.05 11.70 -10.72
C ALA A 132 -11.27 12.15 -9.91
N GLY A 133 -11.99 11.21 -9.29
CA GLY A 133 -13.15 11.50 -8.44
C GLY A 133 -12.82 12.24 -7.13
N THR A 134 -11.55 12.28 -6.72
CA THR A 134 -11.11 12.99 -5.50
C THR A 134 -10.73 14.46 -5.74
N GLY A 135 -10.66 14.91 -7.00
CA GLY A 135 -10.33 16.31 -7.32
C GLY A 135 -8.90 16.73 -6.98
N ASP A 136 -8.00 15.79 -6.71
CA ASP A 136 -6.59 16.00 -6.38
C ASP A 136 -5.67 16.04 -7.63
N ASP A 137 -6.18 16.59 -8.73
CA ASP A 137 -5.41 16.88 -9.93
C ASP A 137 -4.71 18.23 -9.80
N ALA A 138 -3.51 18.27 -9.21
CA ALA A 138 -2.64 19.45 -9.37
C ALA A 138 -1.12 19.24 -9.24
N GLU A 139 -0.60 18.12 -8.74
CA GLU A 139 0.86 17.94 -8.67
C GLU A 139 1.27 16.52 -9.03
N THR A 140 1.43 16.26 -10.33
CA THR A 140 2.63 15.70 -10.99
C THR A 140 2.21 15.19 -12.38
N ALA A 141 1.75 16.09 -13.25
CA ALA A 141 1.73 15.82 -14.68
C ALA A 141 3.13 16.14 -15.21
N GLY A 142 3.93 15.10 -15.51
CA GLY A 142 5.28 15.33 -16.01
C GLY A 142 6.10 14.07 -16.20
N GLY A 143 5.70 13.24 -17.16
CA GLY A 143 6.60 12.29 -17.82
C GLY A 143 6.49 10.83 -17.37
N GLU A 144 6.38 9.96 -18.39
CA GLU A 144 6.61 8.50 -18.33
C GLU A 144 5.47 7.57 -17.87
N THR A 145 4.28 7.69 -18.48
CA THR A 145 3.24 6.63 -18.39
C THR A 145 3.31 5.59 -19.52
N ILE A 146 4.28 5.65 -20.44
CA ILE A 146 4.30 4.76 -21.62
C ILE A 146 5.05 3.42 -21.36
N TYR A 147 5.79 3.29 -20.26
CA TYR A 147 6.69 2.13 -20.08
C TYR A 147 6.06 0.88 -19.44
N LEU A 148 4.93 0.98 -18.74
CA LEU A 148 4.40 -0.13 -17.93
C LEU A 148 3.38 -1.03 -18.66
N LEU A 149 2.72 -0.54 -19.71
CA LEU A 149 1.78 -1.34 -20.51
C LEU A 149 2.48 -2.35 -21.44
N GLY A 150 3.74 -2.12 -21.80
CA GLY A 150 4.52 -3.02 -22.67
C GLY A 150 4.99 -4.31 -21.98
N ARG A 151 5.16 -4.28 -20.66
CA ARG A 151 5.73 -5.43 -19.92
C ARG A 151 4.68 -6.51 -19.58
N ALA A 152 3.40 -6.12 -19.48
CA ALA A 152 2.30 -7.05 -19.18
C ALA A 152 1.84 -7.91 -20.38
N MET A 153 2.19 -7.51 -21.62
CA MET A 153 1.79 -8.25 -22.83
C MET A 153 2.93 -9.05 -23.49
N GLY A 154 4.12 -9.08 -22.87
CA GLY A 154 5.34 -9.66 -23.49
C GLY A 154 5.78 -11.03 -22.98
N GLN A 155 5.08 -11.66 -22.04
CA GLN A 155 5.42 -13.01 -21.55
C GLN A 155 4.31 -14.01 -21.87
N GLY A 156 4.13 -14.25 -23.16
CA GLY A 156 3.47 -15.44 -23.71
C GLY A 156 4.38 -16.04 -24.78
N HIS A 157 5.42 -16.76 -24.34
CA HIS A 157 6.17 -17.70 -25.16
C HIS A 157 5.97 -19.10 -24.61
#